data_AF-A0A968QDQ6-F1
#
_entry.id   AF-A0A968QDQ6-F1
#
_cell.length_a   1.000
_cell.length_b   1.000
_cell.length_c   1.000
_cell.angle_alpha   90.00
_cell.angle_beta   90.00
_cell.angle_gamma   90.00
#
_symmetry.space_group_name_H-M   'P 1'
#
loop_
_entity.id
_entity.type
_entity.pdbx_description
1 polymer ?
#
loop_
_entity_poly.entity_id
_entity_poly.type
_entity_poly.pdbx_seq_one_letter_code
_entity_poly.pdbx_strand_id
1 'polypeptide(L)'
;MKVQYPLFSQVALTEDLPKHNLKRGEIATIVEYYPMQEGEEDGYSLEGFDVPQVTIEVAASQILPIAQWQKEEIILTKLRQLSRVRVLQLEDYLDFLLQKEGTGQKRA
;
A
#
# COMPACT_ATOMS: atom_id res chain seq x y z
N MET A 1 16.52 -2.86 -7.52
CA MET A 1 15.84 -3.82 -8.40
C MET A 1 14.42 -3.32 -8.58
N LYS A 2 13.93 -3.24 -9.82
CA LYS A 2 12.55 -2.81 -10.11
C LYS A 2 11.60 -3.90 -9.61
N VAL A 3 10.59 -3.55 -8.82
CA VAL A 3 9.60 -4.52 -8.35
C VAL A 3 8.66 -4.80 -9.51
N GLN A 4 8.63 -6.05 -9.98
CA GLN A 4 7.72 -6.49 -11.02
C GLN A 4 6.71 -7.47 -10.44
N TYR A 5 5.43 -7.21 -10.70
CA TYR A 5 4.34 -8.09 -10.28
C TYR A 5 3.95 -9.05 -11.42
N PRO A 6 3.68 -10.34 -11.13
CA PRO A 6 3.26 -11.29 -12.16
C PRO A 6 1.91 -10.91 -12.79
N LEU A 7 1.76 -11.11 -14.10
CA LEU A 7 0.44 -11.08 -14.74
C LEU A 7 -0.51 -12.09 -14.09
N PHE A 8 -1.79 -11.75 -14.05
CA PHE A 8 -2.86 -12.51 -13.43
C PHE A 8 -2.73 -12.71 -11.91
N SER A 9 -1.81 -12.00 -11.25
CA SER A 9 -1.77 -11.92 -9.80
C SER A 9 -2.74 -10.86 -9.27
N GLN A 10 -3.24 -11.08 -8.06
CA GLN A 10 -4.05 -10.10 -7.36
C GLN A 10 -3.17 -9.11 -6.60
N VAL A 11 -3.55 -7.84 -6.64
CA VAL A 11 -2.92 -6.73 -5.91
C VAL A 11 -3.97 -5.86 -5.26
N ALA A 12 -3.59 -5.16 -4.20
CA ALA A 12 -4.41 -4.14 -3.56
C ALA A 12 -3.90 -2.74 -3.92
N LEU A 13 -4.81 -1.77 -4.04
CA LEU A 13 -4.45 -0.37 -4.19
C LEU A 13 -3.78 0.17 -2.92
N THR A 14 -2.68 0.92 -3.08
CA THR A 14 -1.96 1.56 -1.97
C THR A 14 -2.59 2.89 -1.53
N GLU A 15 -3.42 3.48 -2.38
CA GLU A 15 -4.07 4.78 -2.18
C GLU A 15 -5.49 4.81 -2.76
N ASP A 16 -6.24 5.86 -2.43
CA ASP A 16 -7.54 6.13 -3.05
C ASP A 16 -7.35 6.59 -4.49
N LEU A 17 -8.23 6.15 -5.40
CA LEU A 17 -8.32 6.64 -6.78
C LEU A 17 -9.67 7.32 -7.01
N PRO A 18 -9.85 8.61 -6.61
CA PRO A 18 -11.16 9.26 -6.59
C PRO A 18 -11.83 9.34 -7.96
N LYS A 19 -11.04 9.44 -9.04
CA LYS A 19 -11.55 9.50 -10.43
C LYS A 19 -12.34 8.25 -10.81
N HIS A 20 -12.02 7.11 -10.19
CA HIS A 20 -12.65 5.81 -10.45
C HIS A 20 -13.55 5.35 -9.29
N ASN A 21 -13.73 6.20 -8.26
CA ASN A 21 -14.45 5.86 -7.03
C ASN A 21 -13.90 4.61 -6.31
N LEU A 22 -12.59 4.37 -6.41
CA LEU A 22 -11.94 3.24 -5.74
C LEU A 22 -11.20 3.69 -4.48
N LYS A 23 -11.22 2.81 -3.48
CA LYS A 23 -10.55 3.02 -2.20
C LYS A 23 -9.24 2.26 -2.08
N ARG A 24 -8.33 2.80 -1.27
CA ARG A 24 -7.15 2.06 -0.81
C ARG A 24 -7.59 0.70 -0.28
N GLY A 25 -6.86 -0.34 -0.69
CA GLY A 25 -7.12 -1.71 -0.26
C GLY A 25 -8.08 -2.49 -1.15
N GLU A 26 -8.74 -1.84 -2.11
CA GLU A 26 -9.50 -2.57 -3.12
C GLU A 26 -8.60 -3.47 -3.97
N ILE A 27 -9.14 -4.63 -4.33
CA ILE A 27 -8.39 -5.73 -4.92
C ILE A 27 -8.76 -5.86 -6.40
N ALA A 28 -7.74 -6.01 -7.23
CA ALA A 28 -7.90 -6.28 -8.65
C ALA A 28 -6.82 -7.25 -9.15
N THR A 29 -6.98 -7.70 -10.38
CA THR A 29 -6.08 -8.61 -11.07
C THR A 29 -5.25 -7.84 -12.09
N ILE A 30 -3.95 -8.08 -12.13
CA ILE A 30 -3.09 -7.51 -13.16
C ILE A 30 -3.35 -8.21 -14.50
N VAL A 31 -3.65 -7.46 -15.55
CA VAL A 31 -3.89 -7.99 -16.91
C VAL A 31 -2.87 -7.53 -17.95
N GLU A 32 -2.15 -6.43 -17.70
CA GLU A 32 -1.09 -5.93 -18.59
C GLU A 32 0.02 -5.25 -17.78
N TYR A 33 1.25 -5.28 -18.32
CA TYR A 33 2.43 -4.65 -17.75
C TYR A 33 3.13 -3.74 -18.78
N TYR A 34 3.38 -2.50 -18.39
CA TYR A 34 4.00 -1.47 -19.22
C TYR A 34 5.41 -1.16 -18.70
N PRO A 35 6.47 -1.74 -19.30
CA PRO A 35 7.84 -1.40 -18.94
C PRO A 35 8.16 0.03 -19.37
N MET A 36 8.64 0.85 -18.42
CA MET A 36 9.04 2.24 -18.65
C MET A 36 10.56 2.41 -18.60
N GLN A 37 11.04 3.58 -19.05
CA GLN A 37 12.48 3.87 -19.10
C GLN A 37 13.12 3.87 -17.71
N GLU A 38 14.44 3.80 -17.66
CA GLU A 38 15.16 3.88 -16.39
C GLU A 38 14.91 5.24 -15.72
N GLY A 39 14.53 5.22 -14.44
CA GLY A 39 14.08 6.40 -13.70
C GLY A 39 12.58 6.67 -13.75
N GLU A 40 11.85 5.98 -14.64
CA GLU A 40 10.39 6.00 -14.69
C GLU A 40 9.79 4.75 -14.03
N GLU A 41 8.66 4.95 -13.38
CA GLU A 41 7.90 3.87 -12.76
C GLU A 41 7.15 3.06 -13.81
N ASP A 42 7.15 1.73 -13.69
CA ASP A 42 6.36 0.89 -14.59
C ASP A 42 4.87 1.08 -14.38
N GLY A 43 4.11 0.88 -15.45
CA GLY A 43 2.65 0.87 -15.42
C GLY A 43 2.08 -0.54 -15.40
N TYR A 44 0.84 -0.66 -14.96
CA TYR A 44 0.04 -1.87 -15.00
C TYR A 44 -1.40 -1.54 -15.37
N SER A 45 -2.09 -2.45 -16.06
CA SER A 45 -3.55 -2.42 -16.16
C SER A 45 -4.16 -3.42 -15.20
N LEU A 46 -5.19 -2.97 -14.48
CA LEU A 46 -5.93 -3.76 -13.51
C LEU A 46 -7.37 -3.97 -13.97
N GLU A 47 -7.87 -5.19 -13.82
CA GLU A 47 -9.28 -5.53 -13.98
C GLU A 47 -9.85 -6.14 -12.69
N GLY A 48 -11.09 -5.80 -12.35
CA GLY A 48 -11.76 -6.28 -11.15
C GLY A 48 -12.62 -5.22 -10.48
N PHE A 49 -12.42 -5.01 -9.17
CA PHE A 49 -13.16 -4.04 -8.35
C PHE A 49 -14.66 -4.34 -8.19
N ASP A 50 -15.09 -5.57 -8.44
CA ASP A 50 -16.51 -5.94 -8.57
C ASP A 50 -17.27 -5.11 -9.63
N VAL A 51 -16.54 -4.49 -10.57
CA VAL A 51 -17.12 -3.72 -11.68
C VAL A 51 -16.80 -4.39 -13.01
N PRO A 52 -17.80 -4.85 -13.78
CA PRO A 52 -17.56 -5.42 -15.10
C PRO A 52 -17.05 -4.34 -16.06
N GLN A 53 -16.14 -4.72 -16.97
CA GLN A 53 -15.66 -3.88 -18.08
C GLN A 53 -14.88 -2.63 -17.64
N VAL A 54 -14.33 -2.63 -16.41
CA VAL A 54 -13.44 -1.57 -15.93
C VAL A 54 -12.00 -2.07 -15.94
N THR A 55 -11.19 -1.41 -16.76
CA THR A 55 -9.73 -1.52 -16.76
C THR A 55 -9.16 -0.20 -16.27
N ILE A 56 -8.19 -0.24 -15.36
CA ILE A 56 -7.57 0.96 -14.79
C ILE A 56 -6.06 0.85 -14.88
N GLU A 57 -5.44 1.88 -15.43
CA GLU A 57 -4.00 2.03 -15.50
C GLU A 57 -3.47 2.65 -14.19
N VAL A 58 -2.46 2.01 -13.63
CA VAL A 58 -1.82 2.41 -12.38
C VAL A 58 -0.30 2.32 -12.50
N ALA A 59 0.40 3.11 -11.69
CA ALA A 59 1.84 2.98 -11.51
C ALA A 59 2.19 1.85 -10.52
N ALA A 60 3.40 1.31 -10.60
CA ALA A 60 3.86 0.21 -9.72
C ALA A 60 3.72 0.54 -8.22
N SER A 61 3.90 1.79 -7.82
CA SER A 61 3.77 2.31 -6.45
C SER A 61 2.33 2.41 -5.96
N GLN A 62 1.37 2.38 -6.88
CA GLN A 62 -0.06 2.45 -6.56
C GLN A 62 -0.65 1.07 -6.23
N ILE A 63 0.16 0.01 -6.34
CA ILE A 63 -0.26 -1.37 -6.08
C ILE A 63 0.72 -2.10 -5.17
N LEU A 64 0.19 -3.08 -4.43
CA LEU A 64 0.99 -3.90 -3.52
C LEU A 64 0.44 -5.35 -3.44
N PRO A 65 1.28 -6.35 -3.12
CA PRO A 65 0.83 -7.74 -3.03
C PRO A 65 -0.20 -7.95 -1.92
N ILE A 66 -1.22 -8.77 -2.16
CA ILE A 66 -2.28 -9.07 -1.18
C ILE A 66 -1.72 -9.54 0.17
N ALA A 67 -0.65 -10.33 0.18
CA ALA A 67 -0.01 -10.80 1.41
C ALA A 67 0.56 -9.65 2.26
N GLN A 68 1.00 -8.55 1.64
CA GLN A 68 1.43 -7.35 2.34
C GLN A 68 0.21 -6.54 2.80
N TRP A 69 -0.80 -6.37 1.94
CA TRP A 69 -2.04 -5.67 2.31
C TRP A 69 -2.71 -6.29 3.52
N GLN A 70 -2.79 -7.62 3.59
CA GLN A 70 -3.37 -8.34 4.72
C GLN A 70 -2.64 -8.02 6.04
N LYS A 71 -1.32 -7.83 6.02
CA LYS A 71 -0.56 -7.43 7.22
C LYS A 71 -0.91 -6.00 7.64
N GLU A 72 -0.99 -5.09 6.67
CA GLU A 72 -1.41 -3.70 6.93
C GLU A 72 -2.84 -3.63 7.47
N GLU A 73 -3.78 -4.37 6.87
CA GLU A 73 -5.18 -4.35 7.28
C GLU A 73 -5.37 -4.93 8.70
N ILE A 74 -4.57 -5.92 9.11
CA ILE A 74 -4.57 -6.39 10.51
C ILE A 74 -4.17 -5.26 11.47
N ILE A 75 -3.15 -4.47 11.11
CA ILE A 75 -2.70 -3.33 11.92
C ILE A 75 -3.79 -2.25 11.94
N LEU A 76 -4.32 -1.88 10.78
CA LEU A 76 -5.37 -0.86 10.66
C LEU A 76 -6.63 -1.26 11.43
N THR A 77 -7.04 -2.53 11.35
CA THR A 77 -8.18 -3.06 12.10
C THR A 77 -7.95 -2.94 13.61
N LYS A 78 -6.76 -3.31 14.09
CA LYS A 78 -6.41 -3.17 15.51
C LYS A 78 -6.45 -1.70 15.95
N LEU A 79 -5.88 -0.80 15.14
CA LEU A 79 -5.88 0.65 15.43
C LEU A 79 -7.30 1.22 15.51
N ARG A 80 -8.19 0.86 14.57
CA ARG A 80 -9.60 1.29 14.56
C ARG A 80 -10.38 0.84 15.80
N GLN A 81 -9.97 -0.26 16.44
CA GLN A 81 -10.59 -0.79 17.66
C GLN A 81 -10.05 -0.18 18.96
N LEU A 82 -8.99 0.64 18.89
CA LEU A 82 -8.42 1.25 20.09
C LEU A 82 -9.31 2.38 20.61
N SER A 83 -9.44 2.45 21.94
CA SER A 83 -9.95 3.65 22.61
C SER A 83 -9.02 4.84 22.39
N ARG A 84 -9.54 6.07 22.44
CA ARG A 84 -8.75 7.30 22.35
C ARG A 84 -7.54 7.32 23.31
N VAL A 85 -7.70 6.82 24.54
CA VAL A 85 -6.60 6.76 25.53
C VAL A 85 -5.47 5.86 25.04
N ARG A 86 -5.79 4.69 24.50
CA ARG A 86 -4.80 3.75 23.95
C ARG A 86 -4.11 4.29 22.69
N VAL A 87 -4.81 5.07 21.87
CA VAL A 87 -4.21 5.74 20.71
C VAL A 87 -3.15 6.75 21.16
N LEU A 88 -3.49 7.62 22.13
CA LEU A 88 -2.53 8.58 22.68
C LEU A 88 -1.30 7.89 23.30
N GLN A 89 -1.52 6.81 24.07
CA GLN A 89 -0.41 6.03 24.64
C GLN A 89 0.49 5.40 23.56
N LEU A 90 -0.09 4.99 22.44
CA LEU A 90 0.67 4.45 21.32
C LEU A 90 1.48 5.55 20.63
N GLU A 91 0.90 6.73 20.42
CA GLU A 91 1.59 7.92 19.89
C GLU A 91 2.80 8.29 20.75
N ASP A 92 2.61 8.42 22.07
CA ASP A 92 3.69 8.72 23.02
C ASP A 92 4.82 7.67 22.97
N TYR A 93 4.46 6.39 22.83
CA TYR A 93 5.43 5.30 22.75
C TYR A 93 6.21 5.31 21.42
N LEU A 94 5.56 5.61 20.31
CA LEU A 94 6.22 5.74 19.00
C LEU A 94 7.21 6.91 19.00
N ASP A 95 6.81 8.06 19.56
CA ASP A 95 7.70 9.22 19.70
C ASP A 95 8.94 8.88 20.55
N PHE A 96 8.74 8.15 21.65
CA PHE A 96 9.84 7.65 22.48
C PHE A 96 10.80 6.75 21.69
N LEU A 97 10.29 5.81 20.89
CA LEU A 97 11.11 4.92 20.07
C LEU A 97 11.92 5.69 19.03
N LEU A 98 11.29 6.64 18.32
CA LEU A 98 11.96 7.46 17.29
C LEU A 98 13.09 8.32 17.88
N GLN A 99 12.88 8.89 19.06
CA GLN A 99 13.92 9.65 19.77
C GLN A 99 15.10 8.76 20.16
N LYS A 100 14.83 7.52 20.61
CA LYS A 100 15.86 6.56 21.00
C LYS A 100 16.76 6.19 19.81
N GLU A 101 16.20 5.91 18.64
CA GLU A 101 16.97 5.58 17.44
C GLU A 101 17.89 6.74 17.00
N GLY A 102 17.40 7.97 17.04
CA GLY A 102 18.19 9.16 16.74
C GLY A 102 19.37 9.43 17.69
N THR A 103 19.31 8.92 18.93
CA THR A 103 20.41 9.03 19.90
C THR A 103 21.46 7.91 19.77
N GLY A 104 21.08 6.75 19.23
CA GLY A 104 22.00 5.63 18.98
C GLY A 104 22.91 5.87 17.76
N GLN A 105 22.42 6.58 16.75
CA GLN A 105 23.15 6.82 15.49
C GLN A 105 24.20 7.94 15.60
N LYS A 106 24.18 8.76 16.65
CA LYS A 106 25.20 9.78 16.95
C LYS A 106 26.42 9.25 17.74
N ARG A 107 26.47 7.94 18.01
CA ARG A 107 27.59 7.27 18.69
C ARG A 107 28.21 6.22 17.76
N ALA A 108 28.84 6.68 16.68
CA ALA A 108 29.73 5.89 15.84
C ALA A 108 30.84 6.80 15.31
#